data_AF-A0A935UZJ3-F1
#
_entry.id   AF-A0A935UZJ3-F1
#
_cell.length_a   1.000
_cell.length_b   1.000
_cell.length_c   1.000
_cell.angle_alpha   90.00
_cell.angle_beta   90.00
_cell.angle_gamma   90.00
#
_symmetry.space_group_name_H-M   'P 1'
#
loop_
_entity.id
_entity.type
_entity.pdbx_description
1 polymer ?
#
loop_
_entity_poly.entity_id
_entity_poly.type
_entity_poly.pdbx_seq_one_letter_code
_entity_poly.pdbx_strand_id
1 'polypeptide(L)'
;MSVQWLRGNPQTELWEPLIARFKSLGGQVRLNARVSEVEVVDGRAVGVHLGKPSPGVHIAELPFGWTELPREGGEGSIFVRRDQDDRLTALSGRCTHAGCPLTLTPGEGFACPCHGGRFDEEGQPLEGPPETPLRRLWADWGGDGVTIEGEPSAEFVPAEWVILALDAPGLRAVAGDILPAVKRLRTVPATVARFWLDRDLPEELGHAVIFTELPHISNGFLLHRLQDKARAWAEARGGGAVIELQAYKNMDPTLSREATLDLIEADLRAAWPELQGATVLKRTLTVSNTFTSFHPGWHEGSLPVITAVPGLLLAGDHVTTDRVCAFMEKAVFTGRLAANEVLGALGLPMAKVLPSA
;
A
#
# COMPACT_ATOMS: atom_id res chain seq x y z
N MET A 1 -5.98 -14.55 -16.32
CA MET A 1 -6.34 -13.50 -15.34
C MET A 1 -5.34 -13.57 -14.20
N SER A 2 -4.69 -12.48 -13.82
CA SER A 2 -3.67 -12.43 -12.75
C SER A 2 -4.02 -11.29 -11.80
N VAL A 3 -4.04 -11.57 -10.49
CA VAL A 3 -4.36 -10.58 -9.43
C VAL A 3 -3.17 -10.50 -8.47
N GLN A 4 -2.76 -9.29 -8.08
CA GLN A 4 -1.68 -9.02 -7.11
C GLN A 4 -2.25 -8.34 -5.87
N TRP A 5 -1.78 -8.71 -4.66
CA TRP A 5 -2.03 -7.99 -3.40
C TRP A 5 -0.90 -8.14 -2.38
N LEU A 6 -0.78 -7.12 -1.52
CA LEU A 6 0.24 -6.84 -0.50
C LEU A 6 0.01 -7.55 0.85
N ARG A 7 1.11 -7.74 1.60
CA ARG A 7 1.25 -8.54 2.84
C ARG A 7 0.52 -7.97 4.07
N GLY A 8 0.04 -8.90 4.91
CA GLY A 8 0.09 -8.77 6.38
C GLY A 8 -1.08 -8.06 7.08
N ASN A 9 -2.27 -8.66 7.15
CA ASN A 9 -3.36 -8.26 8.06
C ASN A 9 -4.17 -9.53 8.45
N PRO A 10 -4.98 -9.55 9.54
CA PRO A 10 -5.85 -10.67 9.94
C PRO A 10 -6.82 -11.17 8.87
N GLN A 11 -6.88 -10.50 7.72
CA GLN A 11 -7.70 -10.84 6.58
C GLN A 11 -7.19 -12.05 5.78
N THR A 12 -6.10 -12.73 6.17
CA THR A 12 -5.68 -13.97 5.49
C THR A 12 -6.82 -14.99 5.41
N GLU A 13 -7.64 -15.09 6.46
CA GLU A 13 -8.85 -15.93 6.50
C GLU A 13 -9.92 -15.54 5.46
N LEU A 14 -9.99 -14.26 5.07
CA LEU A 14 -10.93 -13.78 4.07
C LEU A 14 -10.44 -14.05 2.64
N TRP A 15 -9.13 -13.92 2.39
CA TRP A 15 -8.58 -13.98 1.04
C TRP A 15 -8.04 -15.35 0.65
N GLU A 16 -7.56 -16.17 1.60
CA GLU A 16 -7.06 -17.52 1.31
C GLU A 16 -8.10 -18.41 0.61
N PRO A 17 -9.39 -18.45 1.04
CA PRO A 17 -10.42 -19.20 0.33
C PRO A 17 -10.62 -18.68 -1.10
N LEU A 18 -10.54 -17.37 -1.31
CA LEU A 18 -10.68 -16.75 -2.64
C LEU A 18 -9.50 -17.11 -3.54
N ILE A 19 -8.27 -17.07 -3.03
CA ILE A 19 -7.05 -17.49 -3.75
C ILE A 19 -7.12 -18.97 -4.09
N ALA A 20 -7.51 -19.82 -3.14
CA ALA A 20 -7.67 -21.25 -3.36
C ALA A 20 -8.72 -21.53 -4.43
N ARG A 21 -9.87 -20.84 -4.36
CA ARG A 21 -10.92 -20.95 -5.38
C ARG A 21 -10.40 -20.50 -6.76
N PHE A 22 -9.72 -19.37 -6.84
CA PHE A 22 -9.17 -18.86 -8.10
C PHE A 22 -8.16 -19.83 -8.72
N LYS A 23 -7.24 -20.38 -7.91
CA LYS A 23 -6.29 -21.41 -8.36
C LYS A 23 -6.99 -22.69 -8.80
N SER A 24 -8.04 -23.12 -8.10
CA SER A 24 -8.84 -24.31 -8.49
C SER A 24 -9.52 -24.16 -9.85
N LEU A 25 -9.76 -22.92 -10.30
CA LEU A 25 -10.30 -22.59 -11.61
C LEU A 25 -9.20 -22.43 -12.69
N GLY A 26 -7.95 -22.79 -12.38
CA GLY A 26 -6.80 -22.64 -13.28
C GLY A 26 -6.16 -21.25 -13.29
N GLY A 27 -6.60 -20.36 -12.40
CA GLY A 27 -6.02 -19.02 -12.25
C GLY A 27 -4.61 -19.05 -11.64
N GLN A 28 -3.76 -18.11 -12.04
CA GLN A 28 -2.42 -17.94 -11.47
C GLN A 28 -2.38 -16.72 -10.56
N VAL A 29 -1.86 -16.91 -9.34
CA VAL A 29 -1.68 -15.83 -8.36
C VAL A 29 -0.19 -15.64 -8.13
N ARG A 30 0.28 -14.42 -8.33
CA ARG A 30 1.67 -14.01 -8.08
C ARG A 30 1.69 -13.07 -6.88
N LEU A 31 2.14 -13.59 -5.74
CA LEU A 31 2.29 -12.81 -4.51
C LEU A 31 3.67 -12.14 -4.47
N ASN A 32 3.77 -11.00 -3.78
CA ASN A 32 5.00 -10.20 -3.69
C ASN A 32 5.57 -9.77 -5.06
N ALA A 33 4.71 -9.62 -6.06
CA ALA A 33 5.04 -9.04 -7.36
C ALA A 33 4.50 -7.61 -7.41
N ARG A 34 5.25 -6.70 -8.03
CA ARG A 34 4.86 -5.31 -8.23
C ARG A 34 4.72 -5.03 -9.71
N VAL A 35 3.55 -4.59 -10.16
CA VAL A 35 3.42 -3.99 -11.49
C VAL A 35 4.15 -2.64 -11.47
N SER A 36 5.10 -2.46 -12.38
CA SER A 36 5.78 -1.18 -12.58
C SER A 36 5.11 -0.33 -13.65
N GLU A 37 4.56 -0.98 -14.69
CA GLU A 37 4.05 -0.31 -15.89
C GLU A 37 3.03 -1.20 -16.61
N VAL A 38 2.10 -0.56 -17.33
CA VAL A 38 1.25 -1.22 -18.33
C VAL A 38 1.86 -0.99 -19.69
N GLU A 39 2.15 -2.08 -20.42
CA GLU A 39 2.65 -1.99 -21.79
C GLU A 39 1.48 -1.63 -22.73
N VAL A 40 1.67 -0.58 -23.53
CA VAL A 40 0.70 -0.12 -24.52
C VAL A 40 1.35 -0.12 -25.90
N VAL A 41 0.79 -0.89 -26.83
CA VAL A 41 1.23 -0.98 -28.22
C VAL A 41 0.06 -0.56 -29.11
N ASP A 42 0.32 0.36 -30.05
CA ASP A 42 -0.70 0.93 -30.94
C ASP A 42 -1.94 1.47 -30.20
N GLY A 43 -1.71 2.06 -29.03
CA GLY A 43 -2.76 2.63 -28.18
C GLY A 43 -3.58 1.61 -27.39
N ARG A 44 -3.31 0.30 -27.51
CA ARG A 44 -3.98 -0.77 -26.75
C ARG A 44 -3.06 -1.32 -25.67
N ALA A 45 -3.59 -1.58 -24.47
CA ALA A 45 -2.87 -2.30 -23.43
C ALA A 45 -2.69 -3.79 -23.82
N VAL A 46 -1.45 -4.28 -23.74
CA VAL A 46 -1.06 -5.64 -24.16
C VAL A 46 -0.41 -6.47 -23.05
N GLY A 47 -0.28 -5.91 -21.85
CA GLY A 47 0.30 -6.61 -20.71
C GLY A 47 0.80 -5.66 -19.64
N VAL A 48 1.54 -6.22 -18.69
CA VAL A 48 2.16 -5.46 -17.60
C VAL A 48 3.60 -5.88 -17.42
N HIS A 49 4.45 -4.91 -17.08
CA HIS A 49 5.79 -5.19 -16.59
C HIS A 49 5.73 -5.42 -15.09
N LEU A 50 6.24 -6.57 -14.67
CA LEU A 50 6.52 -6.88 -13.29
C LEU A 50 7.95 -6.49 -12.98
N GLY A 51 8.14 -5.82 -11.86
CA GLY A 51 9.44 -5.72 -11.22
C GLY A 51 9.46 -6.60 -9.98
N LYS A 52 10.23 -7.70 -9.97
CA LYS A 52 10.56 -8.35 -8.69
C LYS A 52 11.45 -7.37 -7.93
N PRO A 53 11.13 -6.90 -6.71
CA PRO A 53 12.23 -6.40 -5.88
C PRO A 53 13.28 -7.52 -5.86
N SER A 54 14.54 -7.19 -6.19
CA SER A 54 15.64 -8.05 -5.72
C SER A 54 15.41 -8.23 -4.21
N PRO A 55 15.74 -9.40 -3.61
CA PRO A 55 15.51 -9.59 -2.18
C PRO A 55 15.99 -8.35 -1.45
N GLY A 56 15.10 -7.73 -0.69
CA GLY A 56 15.43 -6.49 -0.02
C GLY A 56 16.60 -6.72 0.91
N VAL A 57 17.51 -5.74 1.02
CA VAL A 57 18.57 -5.83 2.02
C VAL A 57 17.96 -5.43 3.35
N HIS A 58 18.02 -6.33 4.32
CA HIS A 58 17.73 -6.00 5.70
C HIS A 58 19.06 -5.73 6.43
N ILE A 59 19.12 -4.61 7.14
CA ILE A 59 20.24 -4.28 8.02
C ILE A 59 19.71 -3.97 9.41
N ALA A 60 20.18 -4.70 10.42
CA ALA A 60 19.70 -4.54 11.79
C ALA A 60 20.03 -3.16 12.37
N GLU A 61 21.20 -2.62 12.03
CA GLU A 61 21.66 -1.30 12.49
C GLU A 61 22.24 -0.49 11.32
N LEU A 62 21.59 0.62 10.98
CA LEU A 62 22.07 1.57 9.98
C LEU A 62 22.74 2.78 10.68
N PRO A 63 24.05 2.98 10.53
CA PRO A 63 24.73 4.14 11.11
C PRO A 63 24.31 5.45 10.45
N PHE A 64 24.55 6.58 11.11
CA PHE A 64 24.38 7.90 10.49
C PHE A 64 25.34 8.08 9.30
N GLY A 65 24.87 8.77 8.27
CA GLY A 65 25.60 8.96 7.02
C GLY A 65 25.33 7.84 6.01
N TRP A 66 26.25 7.70 5.05
CA TRP A 66 26.13 6.73 3.96
C TRP A 66 26.66 5.35 4.36
N THR A 67 25.91 4.32 3.98
CA THR A 67 26.28 2.91 4.06
C THR A 67 26.16 2.30 2.68
N GLU A 68 27.21 1.61 2.22
CA GLU A 68 27.21 0.83 0.99
C GLU A 68 26.82 -0.61 1.32
N LEU A 69 25.83 -1.14 0.59
CA LEU A 69 25.32 -2.48 0.76
C LEU A 69 25.51 -3.29 -0.53
N PRO A 70 25.95 -4.56 -0.45
CA PRO A 70 26.06 -5.39 -1.63
C PRO A 70 24.68 -5.67 -2.22
N ARG A 71 24.61 -5.69 -3.55
CA ARG A 71 23.41 -6.14 -4.23
C ARG A 71 23.36 -7.68 -4.24
N GLU A 72 22.25 -8.27 -3.81
CA GLU A 72 22.05 -9.71 -4.00
C GLU A 72 21.86 -10.06 -5.49
N GLY A 73 22.64 -11.03 -5.98
CA GLY A 73 22.47 -11.62 -7.32
C GLY A 73 23.13 -10.88 -8.50
N GLY A 74 24.09 -9.97 -8.27
CA GLY A 74 24.85 -9.35 -9.36
C GLY A 74 25.91 -8.34 -8.92
N GLU A 75 26.59 -7.70 -9.88
CA GLU A 75 27.61 -6.66 -9.64
C GLU A 75 26.98 -5.30 -9.32
N GLY A 76 27.62 -4.53 -8.44
CA GLY A 76 27.21 -3.19 -8.00
C GLY A 76 26.62 -3.15 -6.58
N SER A 77 26.31 -1.94 -6.13
CA SER A 77 25.94 -1.67 -4.73
C SER A 77 24.62 -0.90 -4.61
N ILE A 78 24.06 -0.91 -3.41
CA ILE A 78 23.00 0.00 -2.98
C ILE A 78 23.60 0.96 -1.96
N PHE A 79 23.38 2.26 -2.12
CA PHE A 79 23.84 3.26 -1.17
C PHE A 79 22.67 3.77 -0.33
N VAL A 80 22.78 3.69 0.99
CA VAL A 80 21.72 4.11 1.93
C VAL A 80 22.26 5.17 2.86
N ARG A 81 21.60 6.33 2.93
CA ARG A 81 21.90 7.42 3.86
C ARG A 81 20.85 7.48 4.96
N ARG A 82 21.30 7.55 6.21
CA ARG A 82 20.50 7.98 7.36
C ARG A 82 20.95 9.37 7.79
N ASP A 83 20.04 10.34 7.81
CA ASP A 83 20.34 11.69 8.31
C ASP A 83 20.08 11.85 9.81
N GLN A 84 20.28 13.06 10.34
CA GLN A 84 20.10 13.38 11.76
C GLN A 84 18.64 13.30 12.24
N ASP A 85 17.68 13.31 11.32
CA ASP A 85 16.23 13.24 11.57
C ASP A 85 15.68 11.81 11.32
N ASP A 86 16.55 10.80 11.25
CA ASP A 86 16.24 9.41 10.91
C ASP A 86 15.60 9.20 9.53
N ARG A 87 15.75 10.17 8.62
CA ARG A 87 15.25 10.03 7.26
C ARG A 87 16.21 9.17 6.45
N LEU A 88 15.61 8.24 5.72
CA LEU A 88 16.30 7.29 4.87
C LEU A 88 16.32 7.80 3.42
N THR A 89 17.48 7.71 2.77
CA THR A 89 17.60 7.82 1.31
C THR A 89 18.34 6.60 0.80
N ALA A 90 17.71 5.81 -0.07
CA ALA A 90 18.39 4.70 -0.74
C ALA A 90 18.50 4.98 -2.24
N LEU A 91 19.69 4.78 -2.81
CA LEU A 91 20.02 5.02 -4.21
C LEU A 91 20.64 3.76 -4.84
N SER A 92 20.31 3.51 -6.09
CA SER A 92 21.00 2.51 -6.92
C SER A 92 22.44 2.96 -7.16
N GLY A 93 23.39 2.05 -6.92
CA GLY A 93 24.80 2.25 -7.27
C GLY A 93 25.10 1.95 -8.74
N ARG A 94 24.11 2.02 -9.64
CA ARG A 94 24.30 1.85 -11.09
C ARG A 94 24.17 3.20 -11.80
N CYS A 95 25.14 3.47 -12.65
CA CYS A 95 25.10 4.62 -13.54
C CYS A 95 23.88 4.54 -14.48
N THR A 96 23.09 5.61 -14.58
CA THR A 96 21.92 5.68 -15.47
C THR A 96 22.26 5.71 -16.96
N HIS A 97 23.53 5.87 -17.33
CA HIS A 97 23.98 5.77 -18.72
C HIS A 97 24.09 4.32 -19.20
N ALA A 98 24.98 3.52 -18.58
CA ALA A 98 25.32 2.17 -19.06
C ALA A 98 25.27 1.10 -17.95
N GLY A 99 24.77 1.43 -16.75
CA GLY A 99 24.62 0.48 -15.65
C GLY A 99 25.92 0.11 -14.91
N CYS A 100 27.05 0.76 -15.25
CA CYS A 100 28.33 0.59 -14.55
C CYS A 100 28.20 0.86 -13.04
N PRO A 101 28.92 0.14 -12.18
CA PRO A 101 28.93 0.40 -10.74
C PRO A 101 29.52 1.78 -10.45
N LEU A 102 28.90 2.48 -9.50
CA LEU A 102 29.31 3.79 -9.03
C LEU A 102 30.15 3.69 -7.77
N THR A 103 31.07 4.63 -7.59
CA THR A 103 31.75 4.86 -6.32
C THR A 103 31.16 6.10 -5.66
N LEU A 104 30.87 6.02 -4.36
CA LEU A 104 30.46 7.17 -3.55
C LEU A 104 31.67 7.79 -2.86
N THR A 105 31.78 9.12 -2.96
CA THR A 105 32.67 9.94 -2.12
C THR A 105 31.79 10.88 -1.28
N PRO A 106 31.69 10.69 0.05
CA PRO A 106 30.85 11.53 0.91
C PRO A 106 31.21 13.02 0.77
N GLY A 107 30.20 13.88 0.59
CA GLY A 107 30.37 15.30 0.33
C GLY A 107 30.71 15.69 -1.12
N GLU A 108 31.05 14.73 -1.98
CA GLU A 108 31.30 14.96 -3.41
C GLU A 108 30.28 14.27 -4.34
N GLY A 109 29.59 13.23 -3.86
CA GLY A 109 28.57 12.49 -4.61
C GLY A 109 29.10 11.20 -5.25
N PHE A 110 28.50 10.79 -6.38
CA PHE A 110 28.77 9.51 -7.03
C PHE A 110 29.54 9.68 -8.34
N ALA A 111 30.50 8.78 -8.59
CA ALA A 111 31.30 8.78 -9.80
C ALA A 111 31.24 7.43 -10.54
N CYS A 112 31.05 7.50 -11.86
CA CYS A 112 31.08 6.37 -12.78
C CYS A 112 32.46 6.26 -13.44
N PRO A 113 33.20 5.14 -13.29
CA PRO A 113 34.54 4.99 -13.84
C PRO A 113 34.57 4.79 -15.36
N CYS A 114 33.41 4.48 -15.98
CA CYS A 114 33.35 4.11 -17.40
C CYS A 114 33.51 5.31 -18.35
N HIS A 115 32.66 6.32 -18.19
CA HIS A 115 32.59 7.48 -19.10
C HIS A 115 32.51 8.81 -18.35
N GLY A 116 32.99 8.85 -17.10
CA GLY A 116 33.08 10.09 -16.32
C GLY A 116 31.74 10.66 -15.85
N GLY A 117 30.68 9.84 -15.80
CA GLY A 117 29.39 10.26 -15.25
C GLY A 117 29.50 10.63 -13.77
N ARG A 118 29.02 11.80 -13.36
CA ARG A 118 28.99 12.26 -11.97
C ARG A 118 27.58 12.58 -11.52
N PHE A 119 27.29 12.32 -10.25
CA PHE A 119 26.03 12.68 -9.61
C PHE A 119 26.31 13.35 -8.26
N ASP A 120 25.43 14.22 -7.79
CA ASP A 120 25.48 14.77 -6.43
C ASP A 120 25.02 13.74 -5.37
N GLU A 121 25.01 14.12 -4.09
CA GLU A 121 24.56 13.25 -3.00
C GLU A 121 23.05 12.94 -3.04
N GLU A 122 22.27 13.71 -3.78
CA GLU A 122 20.84 13.48 -4.03
C GLU A 122 20.61 12.61 -5.28
N GLY A 123 21.69 12.22 -5.96
CA GLY A 123 21.69 11.42 -7.16
C GLY A 123 21.38 12.21 -8.44
N GLN A 124 21.38 13.54 -8.43
CA GLN A 124 21.19 14.35 -9.63
C GLN A 124 22.45 14.35 -10.50
N PRO A 125 22.33 14.29 -11.83
CA PRO A 125 23.49 14.32 -12.72
C PRO A 125 24.22 15.67 -12.63
N LEU A 126 25.54 15.61 -12.50
CA LEU A 126 26.43 16.78 -12.47
C LEU A 126 27.29 16.86 -13.73
N GLU A 127 27.77 15.71 -14.23
CA GLU A 127 28.73 15.65 -15.34
C GLU A 127 28.62 14.31 -16.10
N GLY A 128 29.12 14.31 -17.34
CA GLY A 128 29.22 13.12 -18.19
C GLY A 128 27.93 12.76 -18.93
N PRO A 129 27.90 11.59 -19.60
CA PRO A 129 26.74 11.17 -20.41
C PRO A 129 25.39 10.99 -19.69
N PRO A 130 25.31 10.68 -18.38
CA PRO A 130 24.01 10.51 -17.72
C PRO A 130 23.16 11.79 -17.71
N GLU A 131 21.95 11.73 -18.26
CA GLU A 131 21.00 12.86 -18.26
C GLU A 131 19.88 12.73 -17.21
N THR A 132 19.80 11.58 -16.53
CA THR A 132 18.73 11.30 -15.56
C THR A 132 19.30 10.97 -14.17
N PRO A 133 18.61 11.38 -13.09
CA PRO A 133 19.04 11.08 -11.72
C PRO A 133 19.15 9.60 -11.41
N LEU A 134 19.97 9.24 -10.42
CA LEU A 134 20.05 7.89 -9.88
C LEU A 134 18.67 7.41 -9.40
N ARG A 135 18.40 6.13 -9.64
CA ARG A 135 17.17 5.51 -9.19
C ARG A 135 17.12 5.50 -7.67
N ARG A 136 16.09 6.10 -7.08
CA ARG A 136 15.77 5.95 -5.66
C ARG A 136 15.14 4.59 -5.41
N LEU A 137 15.56 3.93 -4.34
CA LEU A 137 15.00 2.68 -3.84
C LEU A 137 14.14 2.99 -2.61
N TRP A 138 13.13 2.15 -2.37
CA TRP A 138 12.34 2.26 -1.15
C TRP A 138 13.16 1.75 0.03
N ALA A 139 13.20 2.51 1.12
CA ALA A 139 13.81 2.10 2.37
C ALA A 139 12.89 2.53 3.51
N ASP A 140 12.68 1.62 4.46
CA ASP A 140 11.80 1.86 5.61
C ASP A 140 12.38 1.23 6.88
N TRP A 141 12.06 1.83 8.01
CA TRP A 141 12.39 1.29 9.32
C TRP A 141 11.43 0.14 9.65
N GLY A 142 11.97 -1.07 9.74
CA GLY A 142 11.30 -2.25 10.27
C GLY A 142 11.42 -2.38 11.79
N GLY A 143 10.74 -3.36 12.38
CA GLY A 143 10.75 -3.59 13.84
C GLY A 143 12.11 -3.98 14.44
N ASP A 144 13.07 -4.35 13.59
CA ASP A 144 14.41 -4.83 13.95
C ASP A 144 15.54 -4.21 13.10
N GLY A 145 15.28 -3.16 12.31
CA GLY A 145 16.29 -2.53 11.47
C GLY A 145 15.74 -1.73 10.30
N VAL A 146 16.52 -1.61 9.21
CA VAL A 146 16.08 -0.98 7.94
C VAL A 146 15.90 -2.05 6.88
N THR A 147 14.79 -1.99 6.16
CA THR A 147 14.55 -2.82 4.97
C THR A 147 14.62 -1.94 3.74
N ILE A 148 15.52 -2.28 2.80
CA ILE A 148 15.63 -1.62 1.49
C ILE A 148 15.10 -2.56 0.42
N GLU A 149 14.14 -2.12 -0.39
CA GLU A 149 13.66 -2.90 -1.53
C GLU A 149 14.74 -2.98 -2.62
N GLY A 150 14.98 -4.18 -3.15
CA GLY A 150 15.91 -4.35 -4.24
C GLY A 150 15.38 -3.82 -5.58
N GLU A 151 16.27 -3.68 -6.57
CA GLU A 151 15.89 -3.19 -7.89
C GLU A 151 14.96 -4.18 -8.63
N PRO A 152 13.95 -3.69 -9.38
CA PRO A 152 13.05 -4.53 -10.16
C PRO A 152 13.79 -5.32 -11.25
N SER A 153 13.67 -6.65 -11.27
CA SER A 153 13.92 -7.42 -12.50
C SER A 153 12.69 -7.33 -13.39
N ALA A 154 12.81 -6.72 -14.58
CA ALA A 154 11.70 -6.55 -15.51
C ALA A 154 11.27 -7.90 -16.12
N GLU A 155 10.18 -8.47 -15.63
CA GLU A 155 9.46 -9.58 -16.28
C GLU A 155 8.22 -9.01 -16.98
N PHE A 156 8.10 -9.20 -18.29
CA PHE A 156 6.87 -8.85 -19.01
C PHE A 156 5.83 -9.98 -18.90
N VAL A 157 4.60 -9.63 -18.50
CA VAL A 157 3.46 -10.52 -18.47
C VAL A 157 2.45 -10.09 -19.53
N PRO A 158 2.35 -10.81 -20.67
CA PRO A 158 1.42 -10.48 -21.73
C PRO A 158 -0.03 -10.76 -21.30
N ALA A 159 -0.94 -9.87 -21.70
CA ALA A 159 -2.38 -10.02 -21.45
C ALA A 159 -3.20 -9.27 -22.49
N GLU A 160 -4.26 -9.91 -23.00
CA GLU A 160 -5.21 -9.25 -23.91
C GLU A 160 -6.07 -8.18 -23.20
N TRP A 161 -6.28 -8.39 -21.89
CA TRP A 161 -7.05 -7.52 -21.00
C TRP A 161 -6.30 -7.32 -19.68
N VAL A 162 -6.13 -6.07 -19.28
CA VAL A 162 -5.51 -5.67 -18.00
C VAL A 162 -6.57 -4.97 -17.15
N ILE A 163 -6.83 -5.50 -15.96
CA ILE A 163 -7.68 -4.85 -14.95
C ILE A 163 -6.77 -4.34 -13.84
N LEU A 164 -6.68 -3.02 -13.68
CA LEU A 164 -5.97 -2.41 -12.55
C LEU A 164 -6.92 -2.23 -11.37
N ALA A 165 -6.74 -3.06 -10.35
CA ALA A 165 -7.44 -2.99 -9.06
C ALA A 165 -6.52 -2.48 -7.95
N LEU A 166 -5.82 -1.37 -8.22
CA LEU A 166 -4.80 -0.79 -7.35
C LEU A 166 -5.39 0.27 -6.42
N ASP A 167 -4.72 0.55 -5.29
CA ASP A 167 -5.02 1.75 -4.50
C ASP A 167 -4.65 3.03 -5.28
N ALA A 168 -5.12 4.18 -4.82
CA ALA A 168 -4.91 5.45 -5.52
C ALA A 168 -3.41 5.77 -5.75
N PRO A 169 -2.49 5.64 -4.78
CA PRO A 169 -1.06 5.80 -5.02
C PRO A 169 -0.49 4.84 -6.06
N GLY A 170 -0.81 3.56 -5.97
CA GLY A 170 -0.37 2.53 -6.91
C GLY A 170 -0.88 2.79 -8.33
N LEU A 171 -2.15 3.18 -8.46
CA LEU A 171 -2.72 3.52 -9.76
C LEU A 171 -2.06 4.75 -10.39
N ARG A 172 -1.77 5.80 -9.59
CA ARG A 172 -1.01 6.96 -10.07
C ARG A 172 0.38 6.58 -10.56
N ALA A 173 1.06 5.70 -9.84
CA ALA A 173 2.40 5.26 -10.19
C ALA A 173 2.42 4.42 -11.47
N VAL A 174 1.45 3.51 -11.65
CA VAL A 174 1.43 2.54 -12.76
C VAL A 174 0.79 3.10 -14.03
N ALA A 175 -0.25 3.94 -13.90
CA ALA A 175 -1.08 4.36 -15.02
C ALA A 175 -1.13 5.89 -15.22
N GLY A 176 -0.36 6.66 -14.45
CA GLY A 176 -0.40 8.13 -14.47
C GLY A 176 -0.11 8.75 -15.83
N ASP A 177 0.71 8.10 -16.65
CA ASP A 177 1.12 8.63 -17.95
C ASP A 177 0.15 8.25 -19.08
N ILE A 178 -0.44 7.06 -19.02
CA ILE A 178 -1.41 6.57 -20.00
C ILE A 178 -2.85 6.99 -19.67
N LEU A 179 -3.15 7.29 -18.40
CA LEU A 179 -4.46 7.75 -17.93
C LEU A 179 -4.32 9.00 -17.06
N PRO A 180 -4.05 10.19 -17.61
CA PRO A 180 -3.76 11.40 -16.83
C PRO A 180 -4.81 11.76 -15.77
N ALA A 181 -6.08 11.35 -15.94
CA ALA A 181 -7.14 11.55 -14.96
C ALA A 181 -6.83 10.91 -13.59
N VAL A 182 -6.08 9.81 -13.52
CA VAL A 182 -5.75 9.15 -12.24
C VAL A 182 -4.84 10.02 -11.36
N LYS A 183 -4.07 10.94 -11.94
CA LYS A 183 -3.21 11.89 -11.20
C LYS A 183 -4.02 12.81 -10.28
N ARG A 184 -5.33 12.97 -10.52
CA ARG A 184 -6.26 13.76 -9.69
C ARG A 184 -6.72 13.03 -8.42
N LEU A 185 -6.50 11.71 -8.34
CA LEU A 185 -6.88 10.94 -7.16
C LEU A 185 -6.17 11.48 -5.93
N ARG A 186 -6.94 11.80 -4.89
CA ARG A 186 -6.45 12.25 -3.60
C ARG A 186 -6.67 11.14 -2.58
N THR A 187 -5.80 11.08 -1.59
CA THR A 187 -5.93 10.15 -0.47
C THR A 187 -6.15 10.90 0.83
N VAL A 188 -6.74 10.23 1.80
CA VAL A 188 -6.80 10.65 3.20
C VAL A 188 -6.10 9.62 4.07
N PRO A 189 -5.40 10.05 5.13
CA PRO A 189 -4.81 9.12 6.08
C PRO A 189 -5.92 8.40 6.85
N ALA A 190 -5.74 7.10 7.05
CA ALA A 190 -6.53 6.26 7.92
C ALA A 190 -5.65 5.81 9.08
N THR A 191 -5.94 6.36 10.27
CA THR A 191 -5.28 5.99 11.51
C THR A 191 -6.14 4.96 12.24
N VAL A 192 -5.58 3.78 12.49
CA VAL A 192 -6.25 2.68 13.16
C VAL A 192 -5.38 2.23 14.32
N ALA A 193 -5.93 2.27 15.52
CA ALA A 193 -5.29 1.75 16.71
C ALA A 193 -5.99 0.47 17.18
N ARG A 194 -5.23 -0.50 17.68
CA ARG A 194 -5.78 -1.67 18.35
C ARG A 194 -5.24 -1.78 19.76
N PHE A 195 -6.11 -2.07 20.71
CA PHE A 195 -5.80 -2.25 22.12
C PHE A 195 -6.21 -3.64 22.57
N TRP A 196 -5.31 -4.32 23.28
CA TRP A 196 -5.58 -5.54 24.02
C TRP A 196 -5.66 -5.17 25.50
N LEU A 197 -6.81 -5.40 26.10
CA LEU A 197 -7.14 -5.05 27.47
C LEU A 197 -7.22 -6.30 28.33
N ASP A 198 -6.84 -6.17 29.61
CA ASP A 198 -6.96 -7.25 30.60
C ASP A 198 -8.39 -7.56 31.04
N ARG A 199 -9.34 -6.69 30.69
CA ARG A 199 -10.77 -6.84 30.99
C ARG A 199 -11.62 -6.59 29.74
N ASP A 200 -12.83 -7.14 29.77
CA ASP A 200 -13.81 -6.95 28.70
C ASP A 200 -14.51 -5.59 28.82
N LEU A 201 -15.16 -5.17 27.73
CA LEU A 201 -16.08 -4.04 27.67
C LEU A 201 -17.53 -4.51 27.98
N PRO A 202 -18.45 -3.58 28.29
CA PRO A 202 -19.87 -3.93 28.49
C PRO A 202 -20.47 -4.77 27.35
N GLU A 203 -21.31 -5.74 27.70
CA GLU A 203 -21.91 -6.70 26.74
C GLU A 203 -22.86 -5.97 25.77
N GLU A 204 -23.53 -4.92 26.24
CA GLU A 204 -24.55 -4.16 25.52
C GLU A 204 -24.00 -3.40 24.30
N LEU A 205 -22.69 -3.16 24.24
CA LEU A 205 -22.02 -2.51 23.11
C LEU A 205 -22.06 -3.35 21.83
N GLY A 206 -22.42 -4.63 21.92
CA GLY A 206 -22.44 -5.52 20.76
C GLY A 206 -21.05 -5.65 20.13
N HIS A 207 -20.94 -5.39 18.83
CA HIS A 207 -19.73 -5.67 18.04
C HIS A 207 -19.04 -4.41 17.50
N ALA A 208 -19.75 -3.29 17.40
CA ALA A 208 -19.26 -2.07 16.78
C ALA A 208 -19.91 -0.83 17.43
N VAL A 209 -19.15 0.26 17.49
CA VAL A 209 -19.54 1.51 18.16
C VAL A 209 -19.18 2.70 17.28
N ILE A 210 -20.00 3.74 17.29
CA ILE A 210 -19.77 5.01 16.58
C ILE A 210 -19.66 6.13 17.60
N PHE A 211 -18.70 7.03 17.42
CA PHE A 211 -18.43 8.14 18.33
C PHE A 211 -18.64 9.50 17.64
N THR A 212 -19.60 10.29 18.13
CA THR A 212 -19.87 11.63 17.60
C THR A 212 -19.04 12.70 18.33
N GLU A 213 -19.01 12.66 19.66
CA GLU A 213 -18.49 13.74 20.51
C GLU A 213 -17.00 13.62 20.89
N LEU A 214 -16.33 12.54 20.50
CA LEU A 214 -14.92 12.36 20.84
C LEU A 214 -13.99 13.06 19.84
N PRO A 215 -12.89 13.66 20.32
CA PRO A 215 -12.04 14.52 19.51
C PRO A 215 -11.27 13.78 18.41
N HIS A 216 -10.80 12.55 18.68
CA HIS A 216 -9.90 11.82 17.78
C HIS A 216 -10.58 10.60 17.13
N ILE A 217 -11.28 9.78 17.92
CA ILE A 217 -11.89 8.55 17.41
C ILE A 217 -13.27 8.78 16.77
N SER A 218 -13.56 7.98 15.74
CA SER A 218 -14.79 8.07 14.94
C SER A 218 -15.68 6.84 15.10
N ASN A 219 -15.08 5.65 15.12
CA ASN A 219 -15.78 4.39 15.36
C ASN A 219 -14.82 3.36 15.97
N GLY A 220 -15.38 2.23 16.41
CA GLY A 220 -14.61 1.11 16.91
C GLY A 220 -15.29 -0.24 16.69
N PHE A 221 -14.48 -1.29 16.69
CA PHE A 221 -14.89 -2.68 16.50
C PHE A 221 -14.32 -3.56 17.61
N LEU A 222 -15.19 -4.35 18.24
CA LEU A 222 -14.81 -5.28 19.30
C LEU A 222 -14.37 -6.59 18.64
N LEU A 223 -13.10 -6.65 18.24
CA LEU A 223 -12.56 -7.75 17.43
C LEU A 223 -12.68 -9.11 18.11
N HIS A 224 -12.57 -9.18 19.43
CA HIS A 224 -12.75 -10.42 20.19
C HIS A 224 -14.18 -11.00 20.10
N ARG A 225 -15.17 -10.20 19.66
CA ARG A 225 -16.55 -10.64 19.40
C ARG A 225 -16.79 -10.95 17.92
N LEU A 226 -15.91 -10.48 17.03
CA LEU A 226 -16.05 -10.58 15.57
C LEU A 226 -15.11 -11.59 14.91
N GLN A 227 -13.93 -11.82 15.49
CA GLN A 227 -12.82 -12.54 14.85
C GLN A 227 -12.36 -13.70 15.73
N ASP A 228 -12.22 -14.89 15.13
CA ASP A 228 -11.87 -16.13 15.84
C ASP A 228 -10.55 -16.03 16.58
N LYS A 229 -9.52 -15.44 15.96
CA LYS A 229 -8.20 -15.27 16.60
C LYS A 229 -8.23 -14.37 17.82
N ALA A 230 -8.98 -13.27 17.76
CA ALA A 230 -9.10 -12.34 18.87
C ALA A 230 -9.94 -12.95 20.01
N ARG A 231 -10.98 -13.71 19.67
CA ARG A 231 -11.79 -14.49 20.61
C ARG A 231 -10.95 -15.55 21.33
N ALA A 232 -10.22 -16.38 20.58
CA ALA A 232 -9.35 -17.42 21.14
C ALA A 232 -8.28 -16.83 22.07
N TRP A 233 -7.74 -15.65 21.74
CA TRP A 233 -6.82 -14.92 22.62
C TRP A 233 -7.47 -14.52 23.95
N ALA A 234 -8.69 -14.01 23.94
CA ALA A 234 -9.40 -13.61 25.16
C ALA A 234 -9.79 -14.84 26.01
N GLU A 235 -10.30 -15.89 25.38
CA GLU A 235 -10.67 -17.16 26.05
C GLU A 235 -9.46 -17.82 26.73
N ALA A 236 -8.31 -17.88 26.05
CA ALA A 236 -7.09 -18.46 26.61
C ALA A 236 -6.57 -17.72 27.87
N ARG A 237 -7.01 -16.49 28.08
CA ARG A 237 -6.67 -15.67 29.26
C ARG A 237 -7.72 -15.72 30.36
N GLY A 238 -8.87 -16.35 30.11
CA GLY A 238 -10.03 -16.29 30.99
C GLY A 238 -10.76 -14.93 30.95
N GLY A 239 -10.58 -14.15 29.88
CA GLY A 239 -11.20 -12.85 29.69
C GLY A 239 -10.27 -11.80 29.05
N GLY A 240 -10.83 -10.63 28.78
CA GLY A 240 -10.13 -9.51 28.16
C GLY A 240 -10.77 -9.09 26.83
N ALA A 241 -10.43 -7.90 26.37
CA ALA A 241 -10.96 -7.36 25.12
C ALA A 241 -9.85 -7.07 24.11
N VAL A 242 -10.16 -7.30 22.85
CA VAL A 242 -9.45 -6.71 21.71
C VAL A 242 -10.37 -5.72 21.04
N ILE A 243 -9.99 -4.45 21.02
CA ILE A 243 -10.74 -3.37 20.39
C ILE A 243 -9.90 -2.67 19.33
N GLU A 244 -10.48 -2.44 18.16
CA GLU A 244 -9.94 -1.60 17.09
C GLU A 244 -10.68 -0.27 17.08
N LEU A 245 -9.95 0.84 17.03
CA LEU A 245 -10.47 2.20 17.00
C LEU A 245 -9.98 2.90 15.75
N GLN A 246 -10.91 3.50 15.00
CA GLN A 246 -10.60 4.26 13.79
C GLN A 246 -10.63 5.75 14.12
N ALA A 247 -9.49 6.41 13.91
CA ALA A 247 -9.27 7.83 14.18
C ALA A 247 -9.14 8.61 12.88
N TYR A 248 -10.28 8.87 12.23
CA TYR A 248 -10.34 9.62 10.96
C TYR A 248 -10.37 11.13 11.14
N LYS A 249 -10.53 11.62 12.38
CA LYS A 249 -10.64 13.06 12.68
C LYS A 249 -9.25 13.66 12.89
N ASN A 250 -8.83 14.56 12.01
CA ASN A 250 -7.81 15.60 12.23
C ASN A 250 -6.60 15.22 13.12
N MET A 251 -6.09 14.00 12.98
CA MET A 251 -4.89 13.59 13.71
C MET A 251 -3.71 14.42 13.20
N ASP A 252 -3.00 15.08 14.10
CA ASP A 252 -1.80 15.84 13.75
C ASP A 252 -0.75 14.86 13.17
N PRO A 253 -0.37 15.00 11.89
CA PRO A 253 0.53 14.07 11.22
C PRO A 253 1.97 14.16 11.74
N THR A 254 2.30 15.15 12.56
CA THR A 254 3.63 15.34 13.15
C THR A 254 3.81 14.58 14.48
N LEU A 255 2.72 14.05 15.04
CA LEU A 255 2.78 13.29 16.30
C LEU A 255 3.58 12.00 16.14
N SER A 256 4.33 11.67 17.21
CA SER A 256 4.94 10.36 17.31
C SER A 256 3.88 9.26 17.40
N ARG A 257 4.29 8.03 17.07
CA ARG A 257 3.45 6.83 17.21
C ARG A 257 2.84 6.72 18.61
N GLU A 258 3.66 6.91 19.65
CA GLU A 258 3.20 6.79 21.05
C GLU A 258 2.26 7.93 21.42
N ALA A 259 2.57 9.18 21.06
CA ALA A 259 1.69 10.31 21.33
C ALA A 259 0.31 10.14 20.67
N THR A 260 0.29 9.61 19.45
CA THR A 260 -0.97 9.27 18.75
C THR A 260 -1.76 8.21 19.49
N LEU A 261 -1.10 7.15 19.96
CA LEU A 261 -1.74 6.08 20.73
C LEU A 261 -2.27 6.59 22.07
N ASP A 262 -1.54 7.47 22.75
CA ASP A 262 -1.95 8.05 24.03
C ASP A 262 -3.22 8.90 23.89
N LEU A 263 -3.35 9.69 22.81
CA LEU A 263 -4.56 10.45 22.51
C LEU A 263 -5.77 9.53 22.23
N ILE A 264 -5.57 8.48 21.43
CA ILE A 264 -6.64 7.51 21.13
C ILE A 264 -7.04 6.72 22.38
N GLU A 265 -6.08 6.36 23.23
CA GLU A 265 -6.33 5.69 24.50
C GLU A 265 -7.07 6.60 25.50
N ALA A 266 -6.76 7.90 25.51
CA ALA A 266 -7.49 8.88 26.31
C ALA A 266 -8.97 8.95 25.88
N ASP A 267 -9.25 9.00 24.57
CA ASP A 267 -10.62 8.95 24.03
C ASP A 267 -11.32 7.63 24.41
N LEU A 268 -10.61 6.49 24.31
CA LEU A 268 -11.12 5.17 24.70
C LEU A 268 -11.57 5.15 26.18
N ARG A 269 -10.74 5.69 27.08
CA ARG A 269 -11.03 5.75 28.52
C ARG A 269 -12.09 6.79 28.86
N ALA A 270 -12.21 7.85 28.06
CA ALA A 270 -13.29 8.83 28.18
C ALA A 270 -14.64 8.24 27.74
N ALA A 271 -14.64 7.40 26.69
CA ALA A 271 -15.85 6.71 26.22
C ALA A 271 -16.40 5.73 27.27
N TRP A 272 -15.50 5.05 27.99
CA TRP A 272 -15.86 4.01 28.96
C TRP A 272 -15.08 4.17 30.28
N PRO A 273 -15.64 4.90 31.25
CA PRO A 273 -15.01 5.12 32.56
C PRO A 273 -14.64 3.82 33.30
N GLU A 274 -15.34 2.72 33.04
CA GLU A 274 -15.06 1.38 33.61
C GLU A 274 -13.69 0.85 33.19
N LEU A 275 -13.14 1.36 32.07
CA LEU A 275 -11.81 1.05 31.60
C LEU A 275 -10.71 1.84 32.31
N GLN A 276 -11.02 2.81 33.19
CA GLN A 276 -9.98 3.57 33.90
C GLN A 276 -9.02 2.66 34.70
N GLY A 277 -9.52 1.54 35.23
CA GLY A 277 -8.70 0.53 35.91
C GLY A 277 -8.12 -0.56 35.00
N ALA A 278 -8.41 -0.55 33.69
CA ALA A 278 -7.96 -1.57 32.74
C ALA A 278 -6.48 -1.41 32.38
N THR A 279 -5.76 -2.53 32.37
CA THR A 279 -4.39 -2.60 31.87
C THR A 279 -4.40 -2.81 30.36
N VAL A 280 -3.68 -1.94 29.63
CA VAL A 280 -3.38 -2.15 28.21
C VAL A 280 -2.20 -3.11 28.12
N LEU A 281 -2.48 -4.33 27.69
CA LEU A 281 -1.48 -5.41 27.56
C LEU A 281 -0.64 -5.27 26.30
N LYS A 282 -1.26 -4.72 25.24
CA LYS A 282 -0.62 -4.46 23.95
C LYS A 282 -1.38 -3.35 23.24
N ARG A 283 -0.65 -2.53 22.50
CA ARG A 283 -1.24 -1.55 21.58
C ARG A 283 -0.49 -1.50 20.25
N THR A 284 -1.22 -1.39 19.15
CA THR A 284 -0.66 -1.24 17.81
C THR A 284 -1.28 -0.05 17.10
N LEU A 285 -0.46 0.69 16.36
CA LEU A 285 -0.91 1.77 15.49
C LEU A 285 -0.62 1.41 14.04
N THR A 286 -1.56 1.67 13.15
CA THR A 286 -1.37 1.64 11.70
C THR A 286 -1.87 2.94 11.13
N VAL A 287 -1.02 3.62 10.37
CA VAL A 287 -1.39 4.81 9.59
C VAL A 287 -1.20 4.44 8.12
N SER A 288 -2.27 4.51 7.34
CA SER A 288 -2.23 4.23 5.90
C SER A 288 -2.72 5.44 5.12
N ASN A 289 -2.02 5.82 4.05
CA ASN A 289 -2.43 6.91 3.16
C ASN A 289 -2.92 6.38 1.80
N THR A 290 -3.82 5.40 1.85
CA THR A 290 -4.33 4.69 0.66
C THR A 290 -5.81 4.91 0.42
N PHE A 291 -6.55 5.42 1.41
CA PHE A 291 -8.00 5.62 1.32
C PHE A 291 -8.32 6.76 0.37
N THR A 292 -9.17 6.51 -0.61
CA THR A 292 -9.52 7.53 -1.60
C THR A 292 -10.39 8.63 -0.99
N SER A 293 -10.04 9.88 -1.26
CA SER A 293 -10.68 11.07 -0.67
C SER A 293 -11.93 11.51 -1.44
N PHE A 294 -13.09 11.48 -0.78
CA PHE A 294 -14.37 11.93 -1.34
C PHE A 294 -14.63 13.43 -1.24
N HIS A 295 -13.93 14.23 -2.05
CA HIS A 295 -13.99 15.70 -2.01
C HIS A 295 -15.00 16.32 -3.00
N PRO A 296 -15.55 17.53 -2.72
CA PRO A 296 -16.37 18.27 -3.66
C PRO A 296 -15.66 18.42 -5.01
N GLY A 297 -16.39 18.22 -6.11
CA GLY A 297 -15.83 18.27 -7.46
C GLY A 297 -15.05 17.02 -7.88
N TRP A 298 -14.92 15.96 -7.07
CA TRP A 298 -14.21 14.74 -7.52
C TRP A 298 -14.79 14.15 -8.81
N HIS A 299 -16.10 14.17 -8.98
CA HIS A 299 -16.73 13.68 -10.22
C HIS A 299 -16.26 14.42 -11.50
N GLU A 300 -15.66 15.61 -11.38
CA GLU A 300 -15.05 16.39 -12.47
C GLU A 300 -13.70 15.76 -12.90
N GLY A 301 -13.79 14.67 -13.65
CA GLY A 301 -12.65 13.87 -14.10
C GLY A 301 -12.90 12.40 -13.87
N SER A 302 -14.02 11.91 -14.41
CA SER A 302 -14.49 10.54 -14.21
C SER A 302 -13.41 9.53 -14.54
N LEU A 303 -13.30 8.52 -13.68
CA LEU A 303 -12.46 7.34 -13.88
C LEU A 303 -13.39 6.15 -14.06
N PRO A 304 -14.00 5.97 -15.25
CA PRO A 304 -14.91 4.85 -15.51
C PRO A 304 -14.16 3.51 -15.46
N VAL A 305 -14.93 2.43 -15.33
CA VAL A 305 -14.42 1.05 -15.42
C VAL A 305 -13.73 0.82 -16.77
N ILE A 306 -14.37 1.22 -17.87
CA ILE A 306 -13.82 1.13 -19.22
C ILE A 306 -13.02 2.40 -19.50
N THR A 307 -11.71 2.27 -19.71
CA THR A 307 -10.84 3.42 -19.92
C THR A 307 -10.79 3.85 -21.39
N ALA A 308 -10.17 5.00 -21.65
CA ALA A 308 -9.89 5.45 -23.01
C ALA A 308 -8.79 4.61 -23.72
N VAL A 309 -8.06 3.77 -22.98
CA VAL A 309 -7.03 2.86 -23.52
C VAL A 309 -7.68 1.49 -23.73
N PRO A 310 -7.89 1.03 -24.98
CA PRO A 310 -8.43 -0.30 -25.25
C PRO A 310 -7.65 -1.40 -24.53
N GLY A 311 -8.36 -2.41 -24.01
CA GLY A 311 -7.76 -3.51 -23.26
C GLY A 311 -7.40 -3.17 -21.80
N LEU A 312 -7.48 -1.90 -21.38
CA LEU A 312 -7.24 -1.47 -20.01
C LEU A 312 -8.55 -1.10 -19.30
N LEU A 313 -8.78 -1.71 -18.15
CA LEU A 313 -9.95 -1.53 -17.30
C LEU A 313 -9.52 -1.14 -15.87
N LEU A 314 -10.37 -0.41 -15.15
CA LEU A 314 -10.17 -0.04 -13.75
C LEU A 314 -11.19 -0.74 -12.85
N ALA A 315 -10.76 -1.08 -11.64
CA ALA A 315 -11.61 -1.54 -10.56
C ALA A 315 -11.15 -0.92 -9.23
N GLY A 316 -12.08 -0.57 -8.35
CA GLY A 316 -11.77 0.02 -7.06
C GLY A 316 -12.83 1.00 -6.58
N ASP A 317 -12.72 1.40 -5.32
CA ASP A 317 -13.59 2.40 -4.69
C ASP A 317 -13.48 3.80 -5.34
N HIS A 318 -12.35 4.07 -5.97
CA HIS A 318 -12.04 5.32 -6.65
C HIS A 318 -12.65 5.45 -8.06
N VAL A 319 -13.12 4.35 -8.65
CA VAL A 319 -13.70 4.30 -9.99
C VAL A 319 -15.07 4.98 -9.99
N THR A 320 -15.40 5.80 -10.98
CA THR A 320 -16.70 6.48 -11.06
C THR A 320 -17.81 5.50 -11.44
N THR A 321 -18.95 5.59 -10.76
CA THR A 321 -20.14 4.76 -11.00
C THR A 321 -21.39 5.62 -10.93
N ASP A 322 -22.42 5.25 -11.67
CA ASP A 322 -23.78 5.81 -11.58
C ASP A 322 -24.57 5.29 -10.37
N ARG A 323 -23.98 4.36 -9.59
CA ARG A 323 -24.64 3.71 -8.46
C ARG A 323 -24.31 4.38 -7.13
N VAL A 324 -25.30 4.38 -6.25
CA VAL A 324 -25.15 4.76 -4.84
C VAL A 324 -24.42 3.62 -4.11
N CYS A 325 -23.10 3.61 -4.21
CA CYS A 325 -22.22 2.68 -3.52
C CYS A 325 -20.94 3.40 -3.09
N ALA A 326 -20.28 2.90 -2.05
CA ALA A 326 -19.03 3.47 -1.53
C ALA A 326 -18.11 2.36 -1.01
N PHE A 327 -16.83 2.68 -0.89
CA PHE A 327 -15.80 1.84 -0.25
C PHE A 327 -15.84 0.38 -0.71
N MET A 328 -15.97 -0.58 0.21
CA MET A 328 -15.93 -2.01 -0.07
C MET A 328 -17.01 -2.46 -1.07
N GLU A 329 -18.24 -1.97 -0.92
CA GLU A 329 -19.35 -2.28 -1.84
C GLU A 329 -18.97 -1.85 -3.26
N LYS A 330 -18.44 -0.63 -3.39
CA LYS A 330 -18.03 -0.06 -4.67
C LYS A 330 -16.83 -0.78 -5.29
N ALA A 331 -15.86 -1.19 -4.47
CA ALA A 331 -14.72 -1.97 -4.94
C ALA A 331 -15.15 -3.33 -5.51
N VAL A 332 -16.05 -4.03 -4.81
CA VAL A 332 -16.62 -5.30 -5.30
C VAL A 332 -17.44 -5.09 -6.57
N PHE A 333 -18.30 -4.05 -6.56
CA PHE A 333 -19.17 -3.73 -7.68
C PHE A 333 -18.37 -3.41 -8.96
N THR A 334 -17.40 -2.52 -8.87
CA THR A 334 -16.55 -2.11 -10.01
C THR A 334 -15.67 -3.25 -10.50
N GLY A 335 -15.15 -4.09 -9.60
CA GLY A 335 -14.45 -5.32 -9.99
C GLY A 335 -15.34 -6.28 -10.79
N ARG A 336 -16.62 -6.40 -10.41
CA ARG A 336 -17.60 -7.21 -11.14
C ARG A 336 -17.94 -6.63 -12.50
N LEU A 337 -18.08 -5.30 -12.59
CA LEU A 337 -18.25 -4.61 -13.88
C LEU A 337 -17.05 -4.85 -14.79
N ALA A 338 -15.83 -4.63 -14.32
CA ALA A 338 -14.62 -4.86 -15.10
C ALA A 338 -14.51 -6.32 -15.59
N ALA A 339 -14.84 -7.29 -14.74
CA ALA A 339 -14.88 -8.69 -15.15
C ALA A 339 -15.96 -8.96 -16.21
N ASN A 340 -17.15 -8.37 -16.08
CA ASN A 340 -18.22 -8.50 -17.07
C ASN A 340 -17.85 -7.92 -18.43
N GLU A 341 -17.11 -6.81 -18.48
CA GLU A 341 -16.61 -6.26 -19.75
C GLU A 341 -15.72 -7.27 -20.49
N VAL A 342 -14.80 -7.92 -19.77
CA VAL A 342 -13.95 -8.98 -20.35
C VAL A 342 -14.79 -10.19 -20.77
N LEU A 343 -15.70 -10.67 -19.91
CA LEU A 343 -16.55 -11.82 -20.21
C LEU A 343 -17.45 -11.56 -21.43
N GLY A 344 -18.06 -10.38 -21.51
CA GLY A 344 -18.91 -9.96 -22.62
C GLY A 344 -18.14 -9.90 -23.94
N ALA A 345 -16.93 -9.34 -23.94
CA ALA A 345 -16.05 -9.31 -25.11
C ALA A 345 -15.66 -10.72 -25.60
N LEU A 346 -15.57 -11.69 -24.69
CA LEU A 346 -15.30 -13.10 -24.99
C LEU A 346 -16.56 -13.92 -25.32
N GLY A 347 -17.76 -13.32 -25.32
CA GLY A 347 -19.02 -14.01 -25.54
C GLY A 347 -19.42 -14.97 -24.42
N LEU A 348 -18.88 -14.77 -23.21
CA LEU A 348 -19.13 -15.61 -22.04
C LEU A 348 -20.26 -15.06 -21.16
N PRO A 349 -20.92 -15.91 -20.35
CA PRO A 349 -21.96 -15.47 -19.44
C PRO A 349 -21.45 -14.42 -18.44
N MET A 350 -22.09 -13.26 -18.41
CA MET A 350 -21.81 -12.19 -17.47
C MET A 350 -22.52 -12.43 -16.13
N ALA A 351 -21.87 -12.00 -15.06
CA ALA A 351 -22.44 -12.08 -13.73
C ALA A 351 -23.57 -11.04 -13.59
N LYS A 352 -24.69 -11.42 -12.94
CA LYS A 352 -25.77 -10.46 -12.67
C LYS A 352 -25.27 -9.34 -11.76
N VAL A 353 -25.47 -8.11 -12.21
CA VAL A 353 -25.26 -6.89 -11.44
C VAL A 353 -26.63 -6.25 -11.27
N LEU A 354 -26.91 -5.64 -10.12
CA LEU A 354 -28.20 -4.97 -9.91
C LEU A 354 -28.44 -3.94 -11.04
N PRO A 355 -29.66 -3.84 -11.58
CA PRO A 355 -29.98 -2.85 -12.61
C PRO A 355 -29.75 -1.42 -12.09
N SER A 356 -29.46 -0.48 -12.99
CA SER A 356 -29.30 0.95 -12.63
C SER A 356 -30.59 1.46 -12.02
N ALA A 357 -30.42 2.31 -11.00
CA ALA A 357 -31.54 2.97 -10.33
C ALA A 357 -32.27 3.92 -11.30
#